data_AF-A0A0P0M3J4-F1
#
_entry.id   AF-A0A0P0M3J4-F1
#
_cell.length_a   1.000
_cell.length_b   1.000
_cell.length_c   1.000
_cell.angle_alpha   90.00
_cell.angle_beta   90.00
_cell.angle_gamma   90.00
#
_symmetry.space_group_name_H-M   'P 1'
#
loop_
_entity.id
_entity.type
_entity.pdbx_description
1 polymer ?
#
loop_
_entity_poly.entity_id
_entity_poly.type
_entity_poly.pdbx_seq_one_letter_code
_entity_poly.pdbx_strand_id
1 'polypeptide(L)'
;MSACSLCYSCSFVCPAKVDLAEQIYLWRQDLDKLGKADRMKKVMSGGMEFMMNRPSIFNMALKWAPLVNGVPRFLIYNGLNDWGKGREMPKFAKESFNEMWKKGKVK
;
A
#
# COMPACT_ATOMS: atom_id res chain seq x y z
N MET A 1 16.23 0.50 -4.58
CA MET A 1 14.89 1.08 -4.88
C MET A 1 14.42 0.54 -6.23
N SER A 2 13.13 0.26 -6.41
CA SER A 2 12.59 -0.15 -7.71
C SER A 2 11.90 1.06 -8.33
N ALA A 3 12.44 1.59 -9.44
CA ALA A 3 11.95 2.82 -10.07
C ALA A 3 10.79 2.59 -11.05
N CYS A 4 10.59 1.35 -11.51
CA CYS A 4 9.51 1.02 -12.44
C CYS A 4 8.18 0.78 -11.68
N SER A 5 7.12 1.45 -12.11
CA SER A 5 5.77 1.35 -11.53
C SER A 5 4.95 0.15 -12.05
N LEU A 6 5.50 -0.65 -12.97
CA LEU A 6 4.80 -1.74 -13.67
C LEU A 6 3.54 -1.26 -14.43
N CYS A 7 3.61 -0.11 -15.11
CA CYS A 7 2.53 0.37 -15.96
C CYS A 7 2.45 -0.27 -17.36
N TYR A 8 3.36 -1.20 -17.69
CA TYR A 8 3.46 -1.93 -18.96
C TYR A 8 3.69 -1.12 -20.25
N SER A 9 3.75 0.21 -20.18
CA SER A 9 3.92 1.08 -21.37
C SER A 9 5.15 0.71 -22.22
N CYS A 10 6.27 0.36 -21.59
CA CYS A 10 7.51 -0.01 -22.28
C CYS A 10 7.36 -1.25 -23.19
N SER A 11 6.50 -2.20 -22.83
CA SER A 11 6.31 -3.43 -23.62
C SER A 11 5.47 -3.15 -24.86
N PHE A 12 4.53 -2.20 -24.79
CA PHE A 12 3.69 -1.81 -25.93
C PHE A 12 4.40 -0.92 -26.95
N VAL A 13 5.31 -0.04 -26.51
CA VAL A 13 6.06 0.87 -27.40
C VAL A 13 7.32 0.24 -27.99
N CYS A 14 7.72 -0.94 -27.52
CA CYS A 14 8.96 -1.57 -27.97
C CYS A 14 8.84 -2.03 -29.43
N PRO A 15 9.69 -1.53 -30.35
CA PRO A 15 9.66 -1.95 -31.75
C PRO A 15 10.13 -3.40 -31.93
N ALA A 16 11.01 -3.89 -31.03
CA ALA A 16 11.54 -5.24 -31.04
C ALA A 16 10.62 -6.28 -30.38
N LYS A 17 9.42 -5.87 -29.90
CA LYS A 17 8.41 -6.75 -29.26
C LYS A 17 8.97 -7.58 -28.10
N VAL A 18 9.84 -6.97 -27.30
CA VAL A 18 10.37 -7.58 -26.08
C VAL A 18 9.46 -7.26 -24.89
N ASP A 19 9.06 -8.29 -24.15
CA ASP A 19 8.21 -8.15 -22.96
C ASP A 19 9.01 -7.70 -21.73
N LEU A 20 9.48 -6.45 -21.76
CA LEU A 20 10.32 -5.86 -20.72
C LEU A 20 9.61 -5.77 -19.37
N ALA A 21 8.31 -5.45 -19.35
CA ALA A 21 7.56 -5.28 -18.10
C ALA A 21 7.37 -6.62 -17.39
N GLU A 22 7.09 -7.68 -18.14
CA GLU A 22 6.96 -9.04 -17.60
C GLU A 22 8.29 -9.57 -17.10
N GLN A 23 9.38 -9.38 -17.84
CA GLN A 23 10.72 -9.75 -17.36
C GLN A 23 11.07 -9.06 -16.04
N ILE A 24 10.81 -7.75 -15.92
CA ILE A 24 11.02 -7.02 -14.67
C ILE A 24 10.15 -7.60 -13.54
N TYR A 25 8.89 -7.97 -13.84
CA TYR A 25 8.01 -8.59 -12.86
C TYR A 25 8.56 -9.93 -12.37
N LEU A 26 8.98 -10.82 -13.27
CA LEU A 26 9.56 -12.12 -12.92
C LEU A 26 10.84 -11.95 -12.09
N TRP A 27 11.76 -11.07 -12.52
CA TRP A 27 12.98 -10.79 -11.77
C TRP A 27 12.70 -10.27 -10.36
N ARG A 28 11.65 -9.46 -10.17
CA ARG A 28 11.24 -9.00 -8.83
C ARG A 28 10.79 -10.14 -7.93
N GLN A 29 10.11 -11.16 -8.47
CA GLN A 29 9.69 -12.32 -7.69
C GLN A 29 10.88 -13.17 -7.24
N ASP A 30 11.94 -13.24 -8.06
CA ASP A 30 13.14 -14.01 -7.75
C ASP A 30 14.14 -13.27 -6.82
N LEU A 31 13.91 -11.98 -6.52
CA LEU A 31 14.80 -11.21 -5.62
C LEU A 31 14.98 -11.84 -4.24
N ASP A 32 13.93 -12.49 -3.71
CA ASP A 32 13.99 -13.14 -2.41
C ASP A 32 14.89 -14.37 -2.42
N LYS A 33 14.79 -15.18 -3.48
CA LYS A 33 15.67 -16.34 -3.71
C LYS A 33 17.13 -15.93 -3.83
N LEU A 34 17.40 -14.77 -4.44
CA LEU A 34 18.73 -14.21 -4.61
C LEU A 34 19.26 -13.49 -3.36
N GLY A 35 18.47 -13.42 -2.27
CA GLY A 35 18.84 -12.70 -1.05
C GLY A 35 18.98 -11.18 -1.23
N LYS A 36 18.45 -10.63 -2.34
CA LYS A 36 18.48 -9.20 -2.69
C LYS A 36 17.16 -8.49 -2.41
N ALA A 37 16.16 -9.22 -1.91
CA ALA A 37 14.91 -8.61 -1.48
C ALA A 37 15.11 -7.67 -0.28
N ASP A 38 14.47 -6.52 -0.36
CA ASP A 38 14.45 -5.55 0.73
C ASP A 38 13.62 -6.11 1.89
N ARG A 39 14.28 -6.37 3.02
CA ARG A 39 13.66 -7.00 4.20
C ARG A 39 12.52 -6.15 4.77
N MET A 40 12.69 -4.83 4.76
CA MET A 40 11.69 -3.90 5.30
C MET A 40 10.41 -3.97 4.46
N LYS A 41 10.53 -3.92 3.14
CA LYS A 41 9.39 -4.07 2.23
C LYS A 41 8.72 -5.43 2.38
N LYS A 42 9.49 -6.51 2.51
CA LYS A 42 8.93 -7.86 2.70
C LYS A 42 8.06 -7.93 3.97
N VAL A 43 8.56 -7.42 5.09
CA VAL A 43 7.81 -7.37 6.36
C VAL A 43 6.57 -6.49 6.24
N MET A 44 6.68 -5.30 5.65
CA MET A 44 5.54 -4.40 5.45
C MET A 44 4.46 -5.02 4.56
N SER A 45 4.85 -5.61 3.43
CA SER A 45 3.94 -6.28 2.50
C SER A 45 3.25 -7.49 3.15
N GLY A 46 3.98 -8.31 3.91
CA GLY A 46 3.39 -9.44 4.65
C GLY A 46 2.42 -8.98 5.74
N GLY A 47 2.72 -7.87 6.43
CA GLY A 47 1.79 -7.26 7.39
C GLY A 47 0.50 -6.76 6.73
N MET A 48 0.62 -6.15 5.54
CA MET A 48 -0.52 -5.68 4.76
C MET A 48 -1.37 -6.87 4.28
N GLU A 49 -0.76 -7.93 3.78
CA GLU A 49 -1.43 -9.18 3.41
C GLU A 49 -2.20 -9.77 4.60
N PHE A 50 -1.56 -9.89 5.76
CA PHE A 50 -2.18 -10.41 6.98
C PHE A 50 -3.43 -9.63 7.41
N MET A 51 -3.39 -8.29 7.29
CA MET A 51 -4.50 -7.41 7.63
C MET A 51 -5.62 -7.48 6.57
N MET A 52 -5.26 -7.43 5.29
CA MET A 52 -6.23 -7.42 4.19
C MET A 52 -6.97 -8.75 4.03
N ASN A 53 -6.29 -9.88 4.26
CA ASN A 53 -6.92 -11.21 4.24
C ASN A 53 -7.89 -11.44 5.39
N ARG A 54 -7.95 -10.55 6.40
CA ARG A 54 -8.84 -10.68 7.56
C ARG A 54 -9.75 -9.46 7.69
N PRO A 55 -10.98 -9.53 7.15
CA PRO A 55 -11.94 -8.43 7.19
C PRO A 55 -12.22 -7.90 8.60
N SER A 56 -12.23 -8.75 9.64
CA SER A 56 -12.46 -8.33 11.02
C SER A 56 -11.39 -7.36 11.53
N ILE A 57 -10.11 -7.68 11.31
CA ILE A 57 -8.96 -6.84 11.69
C ILE A 57 -8.98 -5.55 10.89
N PHE A 58 -9.20 -5.64 9.58
CA PHE A 58 -9.27 -4.48 8.70
C PHE A 58 -10.39 -3.50 9.11
N ASN A 59 -11.60 -4.00 9.35
CA ASN A 59 -12.73 -3.16 9.77
C ASN A 59 -12.53 -2.57 11.18
N MET A 60 -11.89 -3.32 12.08
CA MET A 60 -11.52 -2.79 13.40
C MET A 60 -10.52 -1.65 13.24
N ALA A 61 -9.46 -1.81 12.45
CA ALA A 61 -8.49 -0.76 12.16
C ALA A 61 -9.17 0.51 11.59
N LEU A 62 -10.12 0.36 10.66
CA LEU A 62 -10.88 1.47 10.11
C LEU A 62 -11.73 2.21 11.16
N LYS A 63 -12.33 1.49 12.11
CA LYS A 63 -13.12 2.11 13.19
C LYS A 63 -12.26 3.00 14.11
N TRP A 64 -10.98 2.65 14.29
CA TRP A 64 -10.05 3.40 15.13
C TRP A 64 -9.25 4.47 14.37
N ALA A 65 -9.21 4.40 13.03
CA ALA A 65 -8.51 5.35 12.18
C ALA A 65 -8.85 6.84 12.45
N PRO A 66 -10.10 7.24 12.78
CA PRO A 66 -10.44 8.64 13.05
C PRO A 66 -9.73 9.26 14.24
N LEU A 67 -9.21 8.45 15.18
CA LEU A 67 -8.45 8.97 16.32
C LEU A 67 -7.15 9.63 15.89
N VAL A 68 -6.57 9.21 14.76
CA VAL A 68 -5.33 9.77 14.22
C VAL A 68 -5.51 11.25 13.84
N ASN A 69 -6.73 11.69 13.51
CA ASN A 69 -7.01 13.10 13.20
C ASN A 69 -6.74 14.05 14.38
N GLY A 70 -6.80 13.55 15.62
CA GLY A 70 -6.56 14.34 16.83
C GLY A 70 -5.10 14.28 17.32
N VAL A 71 -4.24 13.49 16.66
CA VAL A 71 -2.86 13.32 17.09
C VAL A 71 -2.03 14.54 16.66
N PRO A 72 -1.18 15.09 17.55
CA PRO A 72 -0.29 16.20 17.21
C PRO A 72 0.61 15.91 16.00
N ARG A 73 0.85 16.94 15.18
CA ARG A 73 1.60 16.83 13.92
C ARG A 73 2.99 16.20 14.09
N PHE A 74 3.71 16.51 15.16
CA PHE A 74 5.06 15.99 15.39
C PHE A 74 5.10 14.47 15.62
N LEU A 75 4.02 13.88 16.15
CA LEU A 75 3.91 12.43 16.32
C LEU A 75 3.56 11.75 15.01
N ILE A 76 2.71 12.38 14.19
CA ILE A 76 2.29 11.86 12.88
C ILE A 76 3.45 11.91 11.89
N TYR A 77 4.14 13.05 11.79
CA TYR A 77 5.19 13.30 10.80
C TYR A 77 6.57 13.08 11.42
N ASN A 78 6.81 11.85 11.86
CA ASN A 78 8.12 11.40 12.36
C ASN A 78 8.90 10.62 11.27
N GLY A 79 10.15 10.24 11.56
CA GLY A 79 11.02 9.53 10.62
C GLY A 79 10.53 8.13 10.17
N LEU A 80 9.53 7.56 10.85
CA LEU A 80 8.90 6.27 10.50
C LEU A 80 7.71 6.46 9.54
N ASN A 81 7.20 7.68 9.38
CA ASN A 81 6.11 7.98 8.46
C ASN A 81 6.65 8.43 7.09
N ASP A 82 6.97 7.47 6.23
CA ASP A 82 7.38 7.73 4.85
C ASP A 82 6.28 8.36 3.99
N TRP A 83 4.99 8.10 4.30
CA TRP A 83 3.87 8.72 3.60
C TRP A 83 3.89 10.25 3.78
N GLY A 84 4.19 10.70 4.99
CA GLY A 84 4.25 12.11 5.37
C GLY A 84 5.36 12.94 4.72
N LYS A 85 6.33 12.31 4.04
CA LYS A 85 7.48 13.02 3.42
C LYS A 85 7.10 13.86 2.21
N GLY A 86 6.06 13.47 1.48
CA GLY A 86 5.59 14.18 0.29
C GLY A 86 4.07 14.27 0.17
N ARG A 87 3.33 13.81 1.19
CA ARG A 87 1.86 13.81 1.21
C ARG A 87 1.38 14.23 2.59
N GLU A 88 0.31 15.00 2.64
CA GLU A 88 -0.40 15.20 3.90
C GLU A 88 -1.25 13.96 4.23
N MET A 89 -1.37 13.65 5.52
CA MET A 89 -2.27 12.62 5.99
C MET A 89 -3.71 13.04 5.69
N PRO A 90 -4.50 12.19 5.02
CA PRO A 90 -5.91 12.49 4.75
C PRO A 90 -6.69 12.53 6.07
N LYS A 91 -7.74 13.35 6.12
CA LYS A 91 -8.68 13.34 7.24
C LYS A 91 -9.50 12.04 7.20
N PHE A 92 -9.34 11.20 8.20
CA PHE A 92 -10.09 9.95 8.30
C PHE A 92 -11.56 10.23 8.64
N ALA A 93 -12.49 9.66 7.87
CA ALA A 93 -13.93 9.82 8.10
C ALA A 93 -14.39 9.04 9.33
N LYS A 94 -15.42 9.53 10.05
CA LYS A 94 -15.95 8.88 11.26
C LYS A 94 -16.58 7.51 11.02
N GLU A 95 -17.11 7.28 9.83
CA GLU A 95 -17.72 6.02 9.44
C GLU A 95 -16.95 5.45 8.24
N SER A 96 -16.67 4.14 8.28
CA SER A 96 -16.10 3.44 7.13
C SER A 96 -17.18 3.13 6.09
N PHE A 97 -16.79 2.94 4.83
CA PHE A 97 -17.72 2.54 3.76
C PHE A 97 -18.53 1.30 4.14
N ASN A 98 -17.91 0.29 4.75
CA ASN A 98 -18.59 -0.93 5.17
C ASN A 98 -19.63 -0.67 6.26
N GLU A 99 -19.36 0.24 7.21
CA GLU A 99 -20.35 0.66 8.20
C GLU A 99 -21.50 1.43 7.56
N MET A 100 -21.21 2.32 6.62
CA MET A 100 -22.24 3.07 5.90
C MET A 100 -23.12 2.13 5.05
N TRP A 101 -22.52 1.13 4.40
CA TRP A 101 -23.20 0.09 3.64
C TRP A 101 -24.14 -0.73 4.54
N LYS A 102 -23.64 -1.22 5.68
CA LYS A 102 -24.46 -1.97 6.65
C LYS A 102 -25.60 -1.15 7.26
N LYS A 103 -25.42 0.16 7.38
CA LYS A 103 -26.45 1.10 7.85
C LYS A 103 -27.42 1.55 6.75
N GLY A 104 -27.25 1.10 5.50
CA GLY A 104 -28.09 1.50 4.36
C GLY A 104 -27.92 2.96 3.94
N LYS A 105 -26.82 3.61 4.33
CA LYS A 105 -26.53 5.02 3.98
C LYS A 105 -25.93 5.17 2.57
N VAL A 106 -25.50 4.08 1.96
CA VAL A 106 -24.95 4.01 0.59
C VAL A 106 -25.68 2.88 -0.12
N LYS A 107 -26.13 3.14 -1.34
CA LYS A 107 -26.80 2.18 -2.22
C LYS A 107 -25.82 1.58 -3.21
#